data_AF-A0A1F5BUR3-F1
#
_entry.id   AF-A0A1F5BUR3-F1
#
_cell.length_a   1.000
_cell.length_b   1.000
_cell.length_c   1.000
_cell.angle_alpha   90.00
_cell.angle_beta   90.00
_cell.angle_gamma   90.00
#
_symmetry.space_group_name_H-M   'P 1'
#
loop_
_entity.id
_entity.type
_entity.pdbx_description
1 polymer ?
#
loop_
_entity_poly.entity_id
_entity_poly.type
_entity_poly.pdbx_seq_one_letter_code
_entity_poly.pdbx_strand_id
1 'polypeptide(L)'
;MSWLKVLQIELAEIKKYIEPAEPVDSKMDIRVGEANDEAMRLYTLRECLSKAGAETAVQARFGGTEEIREQAVAKLHELQEKAETVTHLFWTSIHEQFGHWEKPIGIRRGFEVVIVKQKPPSLMDFLHSL
;
A
#
# COMPACT_ATOMS: atom_id res chain seq x y z
N MET A 1 -9.11 -22.56 7.63
CA MET A 1 -9.67 -21.90 6.42
C MET A 1 -8.56 -21.04 5.82
N SER A 2 -8.28 -21.10 4.50
CA SER A 2 -7.18 -20.32 3.91
C SER A 2 -7.53 -18.84 3.85
N TRP A 3 -6.58 -17.96 4.18
CA TRP A 3 -6.79 -16.51 4.14
C TRP A 3 -7.16 -16.02 2.73
N LEU A 4 -6.63 -16.60 1.66
CA LEU A 4 -6.97 -16.20 0.29
C LEU A 4 -8.46 -16.35 -0.04
N LYS A 5 -9.15 -17.32 0.58
CA LYS A 5 -10.62 -17.46 0.41
C LYS A 5 -11.37 -16.36 1.16
N VAL A 6 -10.85 -15.95 2.31
CA VAL A 6 -11.42 -14.88 3.14
C VAL A 6 -11.15 -13.52 2.51
N LEU A 7 -10.00 -13.33 1.86
CA LEU A 7 -9.62 -12.10 1.17
C LEU A 7 -10.68 -11.63 0.17
N GLN A 8 -11.24 -12.56 -0.62
CA GLN A 8 -12.30 -12.22 -1.57
C GLN A 8 -13.56 -11.68 -0.88
N ILE A 9 -13.89 -12.21 0.30
CA ILE A 9 -15.01 -11.75 1.11
C ILE A 9 -14.69 -10.38 1.72
N GLU A 10 -13.50 -10.22 2.31
CA GLU A 10 -13.02 -8.95 2.87
C GLU A 10 -13.07 -7.82 1.83
N LEU A 11 -12.62 -8.07 0.60
CA LEU A 11 -12.70 -7.12 -0.50
C LEU A 11 -14.14 -6.82 -0.93
N ALA A 12 -15.03 -7.82 -0.91
CA ALA A 12 -16.44 -7.65 -1.25
C ALA A 12 -17.18 -6.76 -0.24
N GLU A 13 -16.76 -6.78 1.03
CA GLU A 13 -17.37 -6.02 2.12
C GLU A 13 -16.95 -4.54 2.16
N ILE A 14 -15.87 -4.16 1.48
CA ILE A 14 -15.42 -2.77 1.39
C ILE A 14 -16.40 -1.98 0.52
N LYS A 15 -17.20 -1.12 1.18
CA LYS A 15 -18.16 -0.19 0.54
C LYS A 15 -17.73 1.26 0.57
N LYS A 16 -16.74 1.60 1.40
CA LYS A 16 -16.21 2.95 1.56
C LYS A 16 -14.70 2.91 1.44
N TYR A 17 -14.17 3.71 0.53
CA TYR A 17 -12.75 3.73 0.25
C TYR A 17 -11.98 4.66 1.18
N ILE A 18 -10.79 4.23 1.57
CA ILE A 18 -9.80 5.08 2.23
C ILE A 18 -8.99 5.76 1.13
N GLU A 19 -9.10 7.08 1.04
CA GLU A 19 -8.49 7.84 -0.04
C GLU A 19 -6.98 8.06 0.20
N PRO A 20 -6.14 8.00 -0.84
CA PRO A 20 -4.74 8.38 -0.72
C PRO A 20 -4.59 9.84 -0.26
N ALA A 21 -3.65 10.09 0.65
CA ALA A 21 -3.49 11.40 1.27
C ALA A 21 -2.91 12.45 0.33
N GLU A 22 -1.93 12.06 -0.49
CA GLU A 22 -1.11 12.97 -1.30
C GLU A 22 -1.87 13.46 -2.54
N PRO A 23 -1.98 14.78 -2.77
CA PRO A 23 -2.53 15.30 -4.01
C PRO A 23 -1.56 15.08 -5.18
N VAL A 24 -2.07 15.14 -6.41
CA VAL A 24 -1.23 15.11 -7.63
C VAL A 24 -0.31 16.33 -7.67
N ASP A 25 1.00 16.11 -7.84
CA ASP A 25 1.99 17.16 -8.06
C ASP A 25 2.15 17.42 -9.57
N SER A 26 1.72 18.57 -10.06
CA SER A 26 1.79 18.90 -11.50
C SER A 26 3.21 18.98 -12.07
N LYS A 27 4.23 19.13 -11.23
CA LYS A 27 5.64 19.17 -11.66
C LYS A 27 6.22 17.77 -11.76
N MET A 28 5.93 16.92 -10.77
CA MET A 28 6.56 15.61 -10.60
C MET A 28 5.72 14.45 -11.13
N ASP A 29 4.40 14.60 -11.25
CA ASP A 29 3.49 13.54 -11.65
C ASP A 29 3.01 13.72 -13.09
N ILE A 30 2.85 12.61 -13.80
CA ILE A 30 2.13 12.53 -15.08
C ILE A 30 0.90 11.67 -14.83
N ARG A 31 -0.30 12.25 -14.96
CA ARG A 31 -1.55 11.50 -14.78
C ARG A 31 -1.69 10.45 -15.88
N VAL A 32 -2.04 9.24 -15.47
CA VAL A 32 -2.29 8.10 -16.36
C VAL A 32 -3.80 7.82 -16.45
N GLY A 33 -4.49 7.89 -15.31
CA GLY A 33 -5.93 7.65 -15.21
C GLY A 33 -6.34 7.41 -13.76
N GLU A 34 -7.54 6.87 -13.57
CA GLU A 34 -8.10 6.55 -12.25
C GLU A 34 -8.08 5.05 -12.00
N ALA A 35 -7.71 4.64 -10.78
CA ALA A 35 -7.71 3.24 -10.38
C ALA A 35 -9.13 2.66 -10.43
N ASN A 36 -9.26 1.41 -10.89
CA ASN A 36 -10.55 0.75 -10.91
C ASN A 36 -11.03 0.35 -9.49
N ASP A 37 -12.30 -0.06 -9.40
CA ASP A 37 -12.95 -0.45 -8.14
C ASP A 37 -12.17 -1.53 -7.36
N GLU A 38 -11.61 -2.50 -8.06
CA GLU A 38 -10.83 -3.59 -7.47
C GLU A 38 -9.53 -3.08 -6.82
N ALA A 39 -8.79 -2.24 -7.53
CA ALA A 39 -7.58 -1.61 -7.01
C ALA A 39 -7.89 -0.67 -5.83
N MET A 40 -9.02 0.06 -5.88
CA MET A 40 -9.46 0.91 -4.75
C MET A 40 -9.77 0.09 -3.49
N ARG A 41 -10.38 -1.09 -3.64
CA ARG A 41 -10.63 -2.02 -2.52
C ARG A 41 -9.33 -2.60 -1.97
N LEU A 42 -8.40 -3.02 -2.83
CA LEU A 42 -7.09 -3.52 -2.41
C LEU A 42 -6.31 -2.45 -1.64
N TYR A 43 -6.28 -1.22 -2.14
CA TYR A 43 -5.67 -0.09 -1.44
C TYR A 43 -6.32 0.13 -0.06
N THR A 44 -7.65 0.15 -0.02
CA THR A 44 -8.39 0.33 1.24
C THR A 44 -8.10 -0.79 2.24
N LEU A 45 -8.05 -2.06 1.78
CA LEU A 45 -7.74 -3.20 2.63
C LEU A 45 -6.31 -3.10 3.19
N ARG A 46 -5.34 -2.72 2.35
CA ARG A 46 -3.96 -2.47 2.78
C ARG A 46 -3.92 -1.44 3.90
N GLU A 47 -4.58 -0.30 3.74
CA GLU A 47 -4.61 0.75 4.77
C GLU A 47 -5.26 0.26 6.07
N CYS A 48 -6.34 -0.52 5.99
CA CYS A 48 -6.97 -1.16 7.15
C CYS A 48 -6.01 -2.11 7.89
N LEU A 49 -5.31 -2.97 7.15
CA LEU A 49 -4.34 -3.92 7.70
C LEU A 49 -3.16 -3.19 8.34
N SER A 50 -2.60 -2.17 7.67
CA SER A 50 -1.52 -1.35 8.20
C SER A 50 -1.93 -0.62 9.48
N LYS A 51 -3.15 -0.07 9.52
CA LYS A 51 -3.70 0.55 10.73
C LYS A 51 -3.85 -0.44 11.88
N ALA A 52 -4.45 -1.60 11.62
CA ALA A 52 -4.60 -2.66 12.63
C ALA A 52 -3.23 -3.17 13.13
N GLY A 53 -2.24 -3.27 12.23
CA GLY A 53 -0.87 -3.60 12.55
C GLY A 53 -0.23 -2.55 13.46
N ALA A 54 -0.38 -1.26 13.16
CA ALA A 54 0.13 -0.19 14.02
C ALA A 54 -0.49 -0.21 15.43
N GLU A 55 -1.80 -0.44 15.53
CA GLU A 55 -2.50 -0.60 16.82
C GLU A 55 -1.99 -1.82 17.60
N THR A 56 -1.77 -2.94 16.91
CA THR A 56 -1.23 -4.18 17.50
C THR A 56 0.23 -4.02 17.92
N ALA A 57 1.03 -3.24 17.20
CA ALA A 57 2.42 -2.95 17.57
C ALA A 57 2.52 -2.19 18.89
N VAL A 58 1.56 -1.28 19.17
CA VAL A 58 1.45 -0.62 20.47
C VAL A 58 1.16 -1.65 21.56
N GLN A 59 0.22 -2.57 21.33
CA GLN A 59 -0.09 -3.65 22.28
C GLN A 59 1.08 -4.60 22.51
N ALA A 60 1.85 -4.93 21.46
CA ALA A 60 3.06 -5.74 21.60
C ALA A 60 4.13 -5.03 22.43
N ARG A 61 4.25 -3.70 22.32
CA ARG A 61 5.28 -2.95 23.04
C ARG A 61 4.91 -2.63 24.48
N PHE A 62 3.64 -2.37 24.76
CA PHE A 62 3.16 -1.87 26.04
C PHE A 62 2.10 -2.77 26.70
N GLY A 63 1.89 -3.98 26.17
CA GLY A 63 0.96 -4.96 26.70
C GLY A 63 1.34 -5.41 28.11
N GLY A 64 0.33 -5.79 28.90
CA GLY A 64 0.51 -6.09 30.32
C GLY A 64 1.37 -7.34 30.57
N THR A 65 0.85 -8.52 30.23
CA THR A 65 1.53 -9.80 30.50
C THR A 65 2.40 -10.23 29.32
N GLU A 66 3.39 -11.08 29.60
CA GLU A 66 4.27 -11.66 28.56
C GLU A 66 3.47 -12.44 27.51
N GLU A 67 2.47 -13.21 27.93
CA GLU A 67 1.60 -13.96 27.02
C GLU A 67 0.83 -13.04 26.05
N ILE A 68 0.29 -11.92 26.55
CA ILE A 68 -0.40 -10.92 25.72
C ILE A 68 0.58 -10.31 24.71
N ARG A 69 1.82 -10.06 25.14
CA ARG A 69 2.86 -9.53 24.27
C ARG A 69 3.23 -10.51 23.16
N GLU A 70 3.46 -11.79 23.49
CA GLU A 70 3.80 -12.81 22.49
C GLU A 70 2.69 -12.99 21.46
N GLN A 71 1.43 -13.04 21.89
CA GLN A 71 0.28 -13.10 21.00
C GLN A 71 0.17 -11.86 20.10
N ALA A 72 0.41 -10.66 20.65
CA ALA A 72 0.41 -9.42 19.89
C ALA A 72 1.55 -9.37 18.87
N VAL A 73 2.75 -9.86 19.21
CA VAL A 73 3.88 -9.97 18.26
C VAL A 73 3.54 -10.91 17.11
N ALA A 74 3.01 -12.10 17.40
CA ALA A 74 2.59 -13.05 16.36
C ALA A 74 1.51 -12.43 15.45
N LYS A 75 0.54 -11.73 16.02
CA LYS A 75 -0.52 -11.07 15.26
C LYS A 75 0.01 -9.91 14.42
N LEU A 76 0.95 -9.13 14.95
CA LEU A 76 1.61 -8.06 14.22
C LEU A 76 2.31 -8.59 12.97
N HIS A 77 3.08 -9.66 13.10
CA HIS A 77 3.73 -10.31 11.96
C HIS A 77 2.71 -10.77 10.91
N GLU A 78 1.62 -11.43 11.35
CA GLU A 78 0.55 -11.84 10.44
C GLU A 78 -0.05 -10.65 9.66
N LEU A 79 -0.31 -9.53 10.34
CA LEU A 79 -0.90 -8.33 9.72
C LEU A 79 0.07 -7.66 8.74
N GLN A 80 1.36 -7.63 9.06
CA GLN A 80 2.41 -7.09 8.18
C GLN A 80 2.52 -7.89 6.89
N GLU A 81 2.63 -9.21 6.98
CA GLU A 81 2.70 -10.12 5.82
C GLU A 81 1.47 -9.99 4.92
N LYS A 82 0.28 -9.89 5.53
CA LYS A 82 -0.97 -9.66 4.77
C LYS A 82 -0.97 -8.30 4.09
N ALA A 83 -0.57 -7.24 4.78
CA ALA A 83 -0.52 -5.89 4.21
C ALA A 83 0.48 -5.80 3.04
N GLU A 84 1.64 -6.45 3.16
CA GLU A 84 2.64 -6.54 2.10
C GLU A 84 2.11 -7.33 0.91
N THR A 85 1.48 -8.49 1.15
CA THR A 85 0.84 -9.27 0.08
C THR A 85 -0.24 -8.47 -0.65
N VAL A 86 -1.12 -7.77 0.06
CA VAL A 86 -2.15 -6.90 -0.55
C VAL A 86 -1.51 -5.73 -1.30
N THR A 87 -0.37 -5.20 -0.81
CA THR A 87 0.39 -4.16 -1.51
C THR A 87 0.88 -4.67 -2.87
N HIS A 88 1.39 -5.90 -2.94
CA HIS A 88 1.80 -6.50 -4.20
C HIS A 88 0.61 -6.71 -5.13
N LEU A 89 -0.49 -7.29 -4.65
CA LEU A 89 -1.71 -7.47 -5.45
C LEU A 89 -2.24 -6.14 -6.01
N PHE A 90 -2.25 -5.09 -5.18
CA PHE A 90 -2.64 -3.75 -5.60
C PHE A 90 -1.78 -3.24 -6.75
N TRP A 91 -0.45 -3.25 -6.60
CA TRP A 91 0.43 -2.74 -7.66
C TRP A 91 0.40 -3.61 -8.92
N THR A 92 0.29 -4.93 -8.78
CA THR A 92 0.06 -5.83 -9.92
C THR A 92 -1.21 -5.45 -10.69
N SER A 93 -2.33 -5.24 -9.98
CA SER A 93 -3.60 -4.82 -10.60
C SER A 93 -3.47 -3.47 -11.34
N ILE A 94 -2.78 -2.49 -10.74
CA ILE A 94 -2.51 -1.20 -11.38
C ILE A 94 -1.63 -1.38 -12.64
N HIS A 95 -0.58 -2.20 -12.57
CA HIS A 95 0.27 -2.46 -13.72
C HIS A 95 -0.47 -3.17 -14.85
N GLU A 96 -1.35 -4.12 -14.54
CA GLU A 96 -2.23 -4.77 -15.52
C GLU A 96 -3.22 -3.78 -16.14
N GLN A 97 -3.81 -2.89 -15.34
CA GLN A 97 -4.77 -1.89 -15.80
C GLN A 97 -4.15 -0.90 -16.79
N PHE A 98 -2.90 -0.45 -16.57
CA PHE A 98 -2.28 0.63 -17.34
C PHE A 98 -1.08 0.22 -18.21
N GLY A 99 -0.59 -1.02 -18.09
CA GLY A 99 0.52 -1.55 -18.90
C GLY A 99 1.90 -0.94 -18.61
N HIS A 100 2.10 -0.33 -17.44
CA HIS A 100 3.31 0.44 -17.11
C HIS A 100 4.23 -0.29 -16.11
N TRP A 101 4.80 -1.44 -16.47
CA TRP A 101 5.66 -2.24 -15.59
C TRP A 101 7.04 -1.61 -15.31
N GLU A 102 7.57 -0.85 -16.25
CA GLU A 102 8.94 -0.29 -16.21
C GLU A 102 9.00 1.13 -15.64
N LYS A 103 7.85 1.71 -15.31
CA LYS A 103 7.75 3.10 -14.85
C LYS A 103 7.43 3.12 -13.35
N PRO A 104 8.01 4.05 -12.59
CA PRO A 104 7.58 4.26 -11.21
C PRO A 104 6.15 4.83 -11.22
N ILE A 105 5.20 4.04 -10.74
CA ILE A 105 3.80 4.45 -10.60
C ILE A 105 3.56 4.88 -9.15
N GLY A 106 2.73 5.90 -8.97
CA GLY A 106 2.15 6.29 -7.69
C GLY A 106 0.63 6.33 -7.77
N ILE A 107 0.00 6.35 -6.60
CA ILE A 107 -1.43 6.67 -6.47
C ILE A 107 -1.59 7.93 -5.61
N ARG A 108 -2.50 8.80 -6.03
CA ARG A 108 -2.77 10.11 -5.42
C ARG A 108 -4.23 10.21 -5.03
N ARG A 109 -4.57 11.27 -4.30
CA ARG A 109 -5.94 11.63 -3.91
C ARG A 109 -6.87 11.58 -5.13
N GLY A 110 -8.09 11.10 -4.92
CA GLY A 110 -9.03 10.77 -6.00
C GLY A 110 -8.71 9.45 -6.71
N PHE A 111 -7.84 8.61 -6.13
CA PHE A 111 -7.34 7.37 -6.75
C PHE A 111 -6.70 7.60 -8.12
N GLU A 112 -6.12 8.78 -8.31
CA GLU A 112 -5.41 9.18 -9.51
C GLU A 112 -4.08 8.43 -9.60
N VAL A 113 -3.94 7.60 -10.63
CA VAL A 113 -2.73 6.86 -10.95
C VAL A 113 -1.80 7.73 -11.77
N VAL A 114 -0.56 7.84 -11.32
CA VAL A 114 0.43 8.74 -11.89
C VAL A 114 1.73 8.02 -12.18
N ILE A 115 2.44 8.42 -13.23
CA ILE A 115 3.87 8.11 -13.39
C ILE A 115 4.65 9.21 -12.67
N VAL A 116 5.51 8.81 -11.74
CA VAL A 116 6.39 9.72 -11.00
C VAL A 116 7.63 10.01 -11.85
N LYS A 117 7.86 11.26 -12.22
CA LYS A 117 9.08 11.64 -12.93
C LYS A 117 10.27 11.41 -12.00
N GLN A 118 11.15 10.48 -12.37
CA GLN A 118 12.46 10.41 -11.72
C GLN A 118 13.20 11.70 -12.04
N LYS A 119 13.59 12.44 -11.00
CA LYS A 119 14.48 13.56 -11.17
C LYS A 119 15.79 12.98 -11.74
N PRO A 120 16.29 13.44 -12.91
CA PRO A 120 17.60 13.00 -13.35
C PRO A 120 18.61 13.33 -12.24
N PRO A 121 19.60 12.45 -11.98
CA PRO A 121 20.63 12.72 -10.97
C PRO A 121 21.24 14.09 -11.28
N SER A 122 21.44 14.90 -10.23
CA SER A 122 22.08 16.18 -10.43
C SER A 122 23.51 15.97 -10.91
N LEU A 123 24.08 16.95 -11.62
CA LEU A 123 25.49 16.90 -12.03
C LEU A 123 26.43 16.61 -10.83
N MET A 124 26.05 17.07 -9.63
CA MET A 124 26.79 16.83 -8.40
C MET A 124 26.74 15.35 -7.98
N ASP A 125 25.60 14.68 -8.11
CA ASP A 125 25.46 13.25 -7.78
C ASP A 125 26.33 12.38 -8.71
N PHE A 126 26.43 12.77 -9.99
CA PHE A 126 27.31 12.11 -10.95
C PHE A 126 28.80 12.31 -10.62
N LEU A 127 29.20 13.53 -10.28
CA LEU A 127 30.60 13.84 -9.92
C LEU A 127 31.06 13.16 -8.63
N HIS A 128 30.16 12.85 -7.70
CA HIS A 128 30.47 12.09 -6.48
C HIS A 128 30.52 10.58 -6.69
N SER A 129 30.13 10.08 -7.88
CA SER A 129 30.14 8.66 -8.23
C SER A 129 31.34 8.21 -9.07
N LEU A 130 32.21 9.15 -9.45
CA LEU A 130 33.52 8.92 -10.10
C LEU A 130 34.64 8.88 -9.04
#